data_AF-B3EJL3-F1
#
_entry.id   AF-B3EJL3-F1
#
_cell.length_a   1.000
_cell.length_b   1.000
_cell.length_c   1.000
_cell.angle_alpha   90.00
_cell.angle_beta   90.00
_cell.angle_gamma   90.00
#
_symmetry.space_group_name_H-M   'P 1'
#
loop_
_entity.id
_entity.type
_entity.pdbx_description
1 polymer ?
#
loop_
_entity_poly.entity_id
_entity_poly.type
_entity_poly.pdbx_seq_one_letter_code
_entity_poly.pdbx_strand_id
1 'polypeptide(L)'
;MARGDSFVVETNVHFPADTSQLFDAIRKVIELTAKLSILQGLSQWRQYRHVILGLKRDLRVVQKLKHSTSGDAEKQEKANKAIKQAYLNYCGNVEYQLLRAKITVDESKENDSLLLSKISSYITHAEIQLDQIHRRIFMNEKIPHGEKVFSVFEPHTEWISKGKIGVPVELGLNVCIIQDQYQFILHHHVMEKVTDSEIAVSIVKETKSRFTNLRAISFDKGFHSPDNQKALKELVAVVVLPKKGNRSASDKARETAPEFKRLRKKHSAVESGIHALEVHGLDICPDHGIDGFKRYVSLSVLAYNIHRLGALLQKQDMRRYRRRLRQAA
;
A
#
# COMPACT_ATOMS: atom_id res chain seq x y z
N MET A 1 24.03 -17.68 -3.04
CA MET A 1 23.01 -17.67 -1.96
C MET A 1 22.15 -16.46 -2.21
N ALA A 2 20.85 -16.66 -2.35
CA ALA A 2 19.90 -15.57 -2.46
C ALA A 2 19.40 -15.13 -1.08
N ARG A 3 18.81 -13.93 -1.04
CA ARG A 3 18.25 -13.30 0.15
C ARG A 3 16.91 -12.72 -0.25
N GLY A 4 15.89 -13.01 0.55
CA GLY A 4 14.56 -12.47 0.35
C GLY A 4 14.16 -11.57 1.49
N ASP A 5 13.51 -10.47 1.16
CA ASP A 5 12.94 -9.56 2.13
C ASP A 5 11.78 -8.78 1.49
N SER A 6 10.96 -8.12 2.31
CA SER A 6 9.85 -7.29 1.84
C SER A 6 9.92 -5.88 2.40
N PHE A 7 9.49 -4.92 1.58
CA PHE A 7 9.36 -3.52 1.95
C PHE A 7 8.02 -2.99 1.45
N VAL A 8 7.58 -1.86 1.98
CA VAL A 8 6.35 -1.22 1.51
C VAL A 8 6.73 -0.26 0.39
N VAL A 9 6.01 -0.36 -0.72
CA VAL A 9 6.00 0.70 -1.73
C VAL A 9 4.72 1.49 -1.49
N GLU A 10 4.86 2.77 -1.17
CA GLU A 10 3.72 3.61 -0.84
C GLU A 10 2.86 3.85 -2.07
N THR A 11 1.55 3.84 -1.89
CA THR A 11 0.63 4.33 -2.93
C THR A 11 0.55 5.84 -2.81
N ASN A 12 0.50 6.56 -3.94
CA ASN A 12 0.34 8.01 -3.97
C ASN A 12 -1.08 8.45 -3.56
N VAL A 13 -1.38 8.35 -2.26
CA VAL A 13 -2.66 8.69 -1.65
C VAL A 13 -2.45 9.62 -0.45
N HIS A 14 -3.47 10.43 -0.14
CA HIS A 14 -3.47 11.17 1.12
C HIS A 14 -3.90 10.25 2.28
N PHE A 15 -3.62 10.69 3.50
CA PHE A 15 -4.03 9.98 4.69
C PHE A 15 -5.56 9.74 4.71
N PRO A 16 -6.02 8.50 4.97
CA PRO A 16 -7.44 8.15 4.87
C PRO A 16 -8.20 8.52 6.13
N ALA A 17 -8.98 9.59 6.07
CA ALA A 17 -10.06 9.86 7.00
C ALA A 17 -11.41 9.59 6.32
N ASP A 18 -12.36 8.96 7.01
CA ASP A 18 -13.68 8.66 6.46
C ASP A 18 -14.35 9.89 5.83
N THR A 19 -14.22 11.06 6.47
CA THR A 19 -14.77 12.33 5.97
C THR A 19 -14.12 12.79 4.66
N SER A 20 -12.80 12.58 4.51
CA SER A 20 -12.07 12.86 3.26
C SER A 20 -12.44 11.87 2.17
N GLN A 21 -12.50 10.57 2.48
CA GLN A 21 -12.87 9.53 1.53
C GLN A 21 -14.32 9.73 1.04
N LEU A 22 -15.23 10.13 1.94
CA LEU A 22 -16.59 10.52 1.57
C LEU A 22 -16.59 11.70 0.59
N PHE A 23 -15.79 12.73 0.86
CA PHE A 23 -15.68 13.89 -0.02
C PHE A 23 -15.14 13.52 -1.40
N ASP A 24 -14.12 12.67 -1.46
CA ASP A 24 -13.54 12.22 -2.71
C ASP A 24 -14.55 11.43 -3.55
N ALA A 25 -15.27 10.50 -2.92
CA ALA A 25 -16.33 9.74 -3.56
C ALA A 25 -17.45 10.66 -4.09
N ILE A 26 -18.05 11.50 -3.24
CA ILE A 26 -19.18 12.36 -3.64
C ILE A 26 -18.76 13.39 -4.70
N ARG A 27 -17.54 13.94 -4.62
CA ARG A 27 -17.01 14.85 -5.64
C ARG A 27 -16.97 14.15 -7.00
N LYS A 28 -16.49 12.90 -7.06
CA LYS A 28 -16.50 12.13 -8.31
C LYS A 28 -17.91 11.81 -8.79
N VAL A 29 -18.82 11.42 -7.90
CA VAL A 29 -20.23 11.21 -8.24
C VAL A 29 -20.81 12.46 -8.91
N ILE A 30 -20.65 13.64 -8.29
CA ILE A 30 -21.19 14.90 -8.81
C ILE A 30 -20.55 15.28 -10.15
N GLU A 31 -19.21 15.19 -10.28
CA GLU A 31 -18.49 15.52 -11.52
C GLU A 31 -18.92 14.60 -12.69
N LEU A 32 -19.02 13.30 -12.44
CA LEU A 32 -19.36 12.32 -13.47
C LEU A 32 -20.85 12.39 -13.84
N THR A 33 -21.74 12.60 -12.87
CA THR A 33 -23.18 12.79 -13.11
C THR A 33 -23.44 14.09 -13.88
N ALA A 34 -22.70 15.16 -13.58
CA ALA A 34 -22.75 16.38 -14.37
C ALA A 34 -22.29 16.16 -15.82
N LYS A 35 -21.23 15.39 -16.03
CA LYS A 35 -20.77 14.99 -17.36
C LYS A 35 -21.84 14.19 -18.11
N LEU A 36 -22.46 13.21 -17.46
CA LEU A 36 -23.56 12.41 -18.01
C LEU A 36 -24.73 13.31 -18.45
N SER A 37 -25.13 14.24 -17.58
CA SER A 37 -26.21 15.18 -17.85
C SER A 37 -25.94 16.06 -19.07
N ILE A 38 -24.72 16.56 -19.20
CA ILE A 38 -24.31 17.38 -20.35
C ILE A 38 -24.40 16.57 -21.65
N LEU A 39 -23.94 15.31 -21.64
CA LEU A 39 -24.02 14.42 -22.80
C LEU A 39 -25.47 14.12 -23.22
N GLN A 40 -26.41 14.17 -22.28
CA GLN A 40 -27.84 13.93 -22.51
C GLN A 40 -28.66 15.20 -22.74
N GLY A 41 -28.03 16.38 -22.76
CA GLY A 41 -28.72 17.66 -22.91
C GLY A 41 -29.55 18.07 -21.67
N LEU A 42 -29.31 17.45 -20.51
CA LEU A 42 -30.02 17.74 -19.27
C LEU A 42 -29.39 18.95 -18.55
N SER A 43 -30.24 19.83 -18.01
CA SER A 43 -29.81 21.04 -17.28
C SER A 43 -29.64 20.85 -15.77
N GLN A 44 -29.90 19.65 -15.26
CA GLN A 44 -30.07 19.39 -13.82
C GLN A 44 -28.79 19.62 -12.98
N TRP A 45 -27.61 19.60 -13.60
CA TRP A 45 -26.31 19.69 -12.92
C TRP A 45 -25.47 20.91 -13.30
N ARG A 46 -26.07 21.98 -13.84
CA ARG A 46 -25.36 23.21 -14.25
C ARG A 46 -24.50 23.84 -13.14
N GLN A 47 -24.95 23.72 -11.89
CA GLN A 47 -24.27 24.30 -10.71
C GLN A 47 -23.38 23.28 -9.96
N TYR A 48 -23.01 22.15 -10.56
CA TYR A 48 -22.25 21.08 -9.89
C TYR A 48 -20.98 21.59 -9.17
N ARG A 49 -20.28 22.57 -9.75
CA ARG A 49 -19.09 23.20 -9.13
C ARG A 49 -19.43 23.91 -7.82
N HIS A 50 -20.54 24.64 -7.78
CA HIS A 50 -21.01 25.32 -6.57
C HIS A 50 -21.37 24.31 -5.48
N VAL A 51 -22.03 23.22 -5.85
CA VAL A 51 -22.37 22.12 -4.93
C VAL A 51 -21.12 21.51 -4.31
N ILE A 52 -20.10 21.18 -5.13
CA ILE A 52 -18.82 20.63 -4.64
C ILE A 52 -18.14 21.61 -3.67
N LEU A 53 -18.14 22.90 -3.99
CA LEU A 53 -17.59 23.93 -3.11
C LEU A 53 -18.35 24.02 -1.78
N GLY A 54 -19.67 23.87 -1.78
CA GLY A 54 -20.50 23.78 -0.58
C GLY A 54 -20.08 22.59 0.30
N LEU A 55 -20.06 21.39 -0.26
CA LEU A 55 -19.62 20.17 0.45
C LEU A 55 -18.20 20.30 1.00
N LYS A 56 -17.30 20.95 0.25
CA LYS A 56 -15.92 21.20 0.72
C LYS A 56 -15.87 22.17 1.91
N ARG A 57 -16.81 23.13 2.00
CA ARG A 57 -16.92 24.01 3.18
C ARG A 57 -17.42 23.23 4.38
N ASP A 58 -18.42 22.39 4.21
CA ASP A 58 -18.95 21.53 5.28
C ASP A 58 -17.89 20.58 5.82
N LEU A 59 -17.13 19.92 4.93
CA LEU A 59 -15.98 19.10 5.28
C LEU A 59 -14.97 19.89 6.13
N ARG A 60 -14.63 21.11 5.72
CA ARG A 60 -13.68 21.96 6.46
C ARG A 60 -14.19 22.33 7.86
N VAL A 61 -15.49 22.50 8.05
CA VAL A 61 -16.08 22.73 9.37
C VAL A 61 -15.88 21.49 10.23
N VAL A 62 -16.25 20.30 9.72
CA VAL A 62 -16.08 19.02 10.41
C VAL A 62 -14.62 18.78 10.82
N GLN A 63 -13.66 19.04 9.92
CA GLN A 63 -12.23 18.86 10.18
C GLN A 63 -11.64 19.84 11.20
N LYS A 64 -12.23 21.03 11.36
CA LYS A 64 -11.74 22.07 12.29
C LYS A 64 -12.26 21.89 13.71
N LEU A 65 -13.43 21.28 13.88
CA LEU A 65 -14.01 21.06 15.19
C LEU A 65 -13.21 20.01 15.96
N LYS A 66 -12.96 20.29 17.24
CA LYS A 66 -12.22 19.41 18.15
C LYS A 66 -13.02 19.19 19.42
N HIS A 67 -12.85 18.02 20.03
CA HIS A 67 -13.39 17.78 21.37
C HIS A 67 -12.77 18.77 22.37
N SER A 68 -13.59 19.21 23.32
CA SER A 68 -13.12 20.07 24.41
C SER A 68 -12.22 19.27 25.35
N THR A 69 -11.08 19.84 25.73
CA THR A 69 -10.17 19.30 26.74
C THR A 69 -10.42 19.90 28.14
N SER A 70 -11.45 20.74 28.27
CA SER A 70 -11.82 21.35 29.56
C SER A 70 -12.39 20.31 30.52
N GLY A 71 -12.15 20.44 31.83
CA GLY A 71 -12.80 19.60 32.85
C GLY A 71 -14.27 19.93 33.11
N ASP A 72 -14.80 20.98 32.47
CA ASP A 72 -16.18 21.44 32.58
C ASP A 72 -17.12 20.62 31.67
N ALA A 73 -18.04 19.89 32.29
CA ALA A 73 -18.99 19.01 31.60
C ALA A 73 -19.90 19.75 30.61
N GLU A 74 -20.32 20.97 30.92
CA GLU A 74 -21.21 21.75 30.05
C GLU A 74 -20.48 22.18 28.77
N LYS A 75 -19.21 22.59 28.90
CA LYS A 75 -18.35 22.93 27.76
C LYS A 75 -18.04 21.71 26.90
N GLN A 76 -17.82 20.55 27.51
CA GLN A 76 -17.65 19.30 26.78
C GLN A 76 -18.91 18.92 25.99
N GLU A 77 -20.08 19.01 26.62
CA GLU A 77 -21.35 18.67 25.98
C GLU A 77 -21.65 19.62 24.81
N LYS A 78 -21.45 20.93 24.98
CA LYS A 78 -21.64 21.93 23.91
C LYS A 78 -20.71 21.66 22.72
N ALA A 79 -19.44 21.33 22.97
CA ALA A 79 -18.50 20.98 21.91
C ALA A 79 -18.93 19.70 21.17
N ASN A 80 -19.35 18.66 21.91
CA ASN A 80 -19.83 17.41 21.33
C ASN A 80 -21.10 17.61 20.49
N LYS A 81 -22.04 18.44 20.95
CA LYS A 81 -23.24 18.82 20.19
C LYS A 81 -22.88 19.54 18.89
N ALA A 82 -21.94 20.50 18.93
CA ALA A 82 -21.49 21.20 17.74
C ALA A 82 -20.82 20.27 16.72
N ILE A 83 -20.00 19.32 17.19
CA ILE A 83 -19.39 18.28 16.35
C ILE A 83 -20.49 17.44 15.68
N LYS A 84 -21.41 16.87 16.45
CA LYS A 84 -22.50 16.05 15.91
C LYS A 84 -23.33 16.81 14.88
N GLN A 85 -23.67 18.07 15.15
CA GLN A 85 -24.43 18.90 14.21
C GLN A 85 -23.66 19.15 12.90
N ALA A 86 -22.35 19.40 12.97
CA ALA A 86 -21.54 19.57 11.76
C ALA A 86 -21.50 18.30 10.91
N TYR A 87 -21.38 17.12 11.56
CA TYR A 87 -21.46 15.84 10.88
C TYR A 87 -22.85 15.62 10.24
N LEU A 88 -23.94 15.92 10.94
CA LEU A 88 -25.30 15.82 10.39
C LEU A 88 -25.49 16.72 9.15
N ASN A 89 -25.05 17.97 9.22
CA ASN A 89 -25.14 18.89 8.08
C ASN A 89 -24.33 18.38 6.88
N TYR A 90 -23.10 17.92 7.13
CA TYR A 90 -22.23 17.40 6.06
C TYR A 90 -22.80 16.12 5.44
N CYS A 91 -23.16 15.12 6.26
CA CYS A 91 -23.68 13.85 5.77
C CYS A 91 -25.03 14.03 5.07
N GLY A 92 -25.95 14.83 5.64
CA GLY A 92 -27.24 15.12 5.01
C GLY A 92 -27.10 15.82 3.66
N ASN A 93 -26.15 16.76 3.52
CA ASN A 93 -25.87 17.35 2.22
C ASN A 93 -25.31 16.33 1.21
N VAL A 94 -24.46 15.40 1.65
CA VAL A 94 -23.94 14.33 0.78
C VAL A 94 -25.06 13.38 0.37
N GLU A 95 -25.87 12.90 1.30
CA GLU A 95 -27.02 12.02 1.05
C GLU A 95 -27.99 12.63 0.05
N TYR A 96 -28.31 13.92 0.20
CA TYR A 96 -29.15 14.65 -0.75
C TYR A 96 -28.56 14.63 -2.17
N GLN A 97 -27.25 14.85 -2.32
CA GLN A 97 -26.60 14.81 -3.63
C GLN A 97 -26.48 13.40 -4.20
N LEU A 98 -26.29 12.38 -3.36
CA LEU A 98 -26.32 10.98 -3.78
C LEU A 98 -27.70 10.59 -4.33
N LEU A 99 -28.78 10.97 -3.63
CA LEU A 99 -30.13 10.70 -4.10
C LEU A 99 -30.39 11.35 -5.46
N ARG A 100 -30.00 12.62 -5.64
CA ARG A 100 -30.09 13.31 -6.93
C ARG A 100 -29.30 12.60 -8.02
N ALA A 101 -28.09 12.13 -7.70
CA ALA A 101 -27.25 11.43 -8.66
C ALA A 101 -27.84 10.10 -9.10
N LYS A 102 -28.38 9.31 -8.16
CA LYS A 102 -29.11 8.07 -8.46
C LYS A 102 -30.28 8.30 -9.41
N ILE A 103 -31.13 9.29 -9.11
CA ILE A 103 -32.27 9.65 -9.99
C ILE A 103 -31.78 9.99 -11.40
N THR A 104 -30.69 10.77 -11.53
CA THR A 104 -30.14 11.13 -12.85
C THR A 104 -29.59 9.90 -13.59
N VAL A 105 -28.97 8.96 -12.88
CA VAL A 105 -28.46 7.70 -13.43
C VAL A 105 -29.61 6.80 -13.89
N ASP A 106 -30.71 6.74 -13.13
CA ASP A 106 -31.88 5.91 -13.46
C ASP A 106 -32.67 6.48 -14.65
N GLU A 107 -32.77 7.81 -14.78
CA GLU A 107 -33.42 8.50 -15.91
C GLU A 107 -32.56 8.51 -17.19
N SER A 108 -31.29 8.16 -17.07
CA SER A 108 -30.33 8.21 -18.17
C SER A 108 -30.57 7.06 -19.15
N LYS A 109 -30.70 7.39 -20.44
CA LYS A 109 -30.74 6.40 -21.53
C LYS A 109 -29.39 5.65 -21.56
N GLU A 110 -29.42 4.31 -21.57
CA GLU A 110 -28.30 3.34 -21.38
C GLU A 110 -27.13 3.41 -22.40
N ASN A 111 -26.81 4.58 -22.97
CA ASN A 111 -25.87 4.70 -24.07
C ASN A 111 -24.39 4.70 -23.63
N ASP A 112 -24.06 4.83 -22.34
CA ASP A 112 -22.67 4.83 -21.82
C ASP A 112 -22.52 3.97 -20.56
N SER A 113 -22.50 2.64 -20.75
CA SER A 113 -22.36 1.64 -19.70
C SER A 113 -21.13 1.85 -18.81
N LEU A 114 -20.00 2.32 -19.36
CA LEU A 114 -18.77 2.52 -18.61
C LEU A 114 -18.88 3.73 -17.67
N LEU A 115 -19.43 4.85 -18.13
CA LEU A 115 -19.63 6.03 -17.30
C LEU A 115 -20.63 5.74 -16.16
N LEU A 116 -21.73 5.05 -16.46
CA LEU A 116 -22.72 4.65 -15.46
C LEU A 116 -22.09 3.73 -14.41
N SER A 117 -21.34 2.71 -14.84
CA SER A 117 -20.62 1.82 -13.93
C SER A 117 -19.66 2.58 -12.99
N LYS A 118 -18.93 3.57 -13.51
CA LYS A 118 -18.05 4.42 -12.70
C LYS A 118 -18.83 5.26 -11.68
N ILE A 119 -19.97 5.85 -12.07
CA ILE A 119 -20.82 6.61 -11.16
C ILE A 119 -21.33 5.70 -10.04
N SER A 120 -21.88 4.53 -10.40
CA SER A 120 -22.38 3.55 -9.44
C SER A 120 -21.30 3.10 -8.46
N SER A 121 -20.08 2.82 -8.93
CA SER A 121 -18.95 2.47 -8.06
C SER A 121 -18.64 3.57 -7.04
N TYR A 122 -18.60 4.85 -7.44
CA TYR A 122 -18.38 5.95 -6.49
C TYR A 122 -19.58 6.20 -5.56
N ILE A 123 -20.82 5.93 -6.01
CA ILE A 123 -22.00 5.96 -5.13
C ILE A 123 -21.84 4.92 -4.02
N THR A 124 -21.51 3.67 -4.36
CA THR A 124 -21.27 2.61 -3.38
C THR A 124 -20.16 2.99 -2.39
N HIS A 125 -19.06 3.57 -2.88
CA HIS A 125 -18.00 4.06 -2.00
C HIS A 125 -18.49 5.16 -1.05
N ALA A 126 -19.28 6.12 -1.52
CA ALA A 126 -19.83 7.18 -0.67
C ALA A 126 -20.78 6.62 0.40
N GLU A 127 -21.61 5.65 0.05
CA GLU A 127 -22.53 4.98 0.98
C GLU A 127 -21.79 4.22 2.08
N ILE A 128 -20.72 3.48 1.73
CA ILE A 128 -19.86 2.80 2.71
C ILE A 128 -19.27 3.83 3.69
N GLN A 129 -18.80 4.98 3.21
CA GLN A 129 -18.22 6.00 4.07
C GLN A 129 -19.28 6.68 4.96
N LEU A 130 -20.51 6.89 4.45
CA LEU A 130 -21.63 7.37 5.25
C LEU A 130 -21.96 6.41 6.40
N ASP A 131 -22.06 5.10 6.11
CA ASP A 131 -22.30 4.08 7.13
C ASP A 131 -21.20 4.10 8.21
N GLN A 132 -19.93 4.13 7.80
CA GLN A 132 -18.79 4.16 8.72
C GLN A 132 -18.78 5.41 9.60
N ILE A 133 -19.07 6.59 9.03
CA ILE A 133 -19.21 7.82 9.80
C ILE A 133 -20.39 7.72 10.76
N HIS A 134 -21.52 7.19 10.32
CA HIS A 134 -22.70 7.09 11.15
C HIS A 134 -22.48 6.19 12.37
N ARG A 135 -21.96 4.98 12.14
CA ARG A 135 -21.58 4.01 13.18
C ARG A 135 -20.55 4.59 14.15
N ARG A 136 -19.52 5.27 13.65
CA ARG A 136 -18.46 5.85 14.49
C ARG A 136 -18.92 7.04 15.32
N ILE A 137 -19.66 7.97 14.74
CA ILE A 137 -19.99 9.27 15.37
C ILE A 137 -21.28 9.20 16.20
N PHE A 138 -22.29 8.45 15.74
CA PHE A 138 -23.60 8.40 16.40
C PHE A 138 -23.79 7.14 17.23
N MET A 139 -23.17 6.01 16.84
CA MET A 139 -23.25 4.75 17.61
C MET A 139 -22.00 4.43 18.44
N ASN A 140 -20.96 5.29 18.40
CA ASN A 140 -19.68 5.07 19.09
C ASN A 140 -19.02 3.71 18.78
N GLU A 141 -19.27 3.17 17.58
CA GLU A 141 -18.76 1.86 17.19
C GLU A 141 -17.33 1.95 16.65
N LYS A 142 -16.51 0.94 16.97
CA LYS A 142 -15.18 0.78 16.39
C LYS A 142 -15.25 -0.02 15.11
N ILE A 143 -15.12 0.65 13.97
CA ILE A 143 -15.11 0.01 12.64
C ILE A 143 -13.96 -0.99 12.52
N PRO A 144 -14.24 -2.28 12.21
CA PRO A 144 -13.23 -3.29 11.94
C PRO A 144 -12.28 -2.87 10.82
N HIS A 145 -11.00 -3.27 10.92
CA HIS A 145 -9.99 -2.85 9.96
C HIS A 145 -10.27 -3.35 8.53
N GLY A 146 -10.80 -4.56 8.38
CA GLY A 146 -11.11 -5.15 7.08
C GLY A 146 -12.26 -4.48 6.32
N GLU A 147 -13.08 -3.67 7.00
CA GLU A 147 -14.14 -2.88 6.37
C GLU A 147 -13.63 -1.53 5.83
N LYS A 148 -12.42 -1.11 6.22
CA LYS A 148 -11.91 0.22 5.89
C LYS A 148 -11.40 0.26 4.45
N VAL A 149 -11.85 1.27 3.73
CA VAL A 149 -11.30 1.65 2.43
C VAL A 149 -10.29 2.78 2.64
N PHE A 150 -9.04 2.55 2.27
CA PHE A 150 -7.95 3.52 2.46
C PHE A 150 -7.81 4.50 1.27
N SER A 151 -8.35 4.16 0.11
CA SER A 151 -8.45 5.10 -1.01
C SER A 151 -9.53 4.64 -1.98
N VAL A 152 -10.47 5.55 -2.29
CA VAL A 152 -11.46 5.33 -3.37
C VAL A 152 -10.84 5.40 -4.77
N PHE A 153 -9.63 5.96 -4.89
CA PHE A 153 -8.89 6.03 -6.16
C PHE A 153 -7.95 4.84 -6.33
N GLU A 154 -7.41 4.32 -5.23
CA GLU A 154 -6.49 3.20 -5.20
C GLU A 154 -6.97 2.12 -4.23
N PRO A 155 -8.00 1.33 -4.59
CA PRO A 155 -8.62 0.37 -3.69
C PRO A 155 -7.70 -0.76 -3.22
N HIS A 156 -6.56 -0.93 -3.88
CA HIS A 156 -5.53 -1.89 -3.50
C HIS A 156 -4.64 -1.39 -2.35
N THR A 157 -4.71 -0.12 -1.96
CA THR A 157 -3.88 0.43 -0.90
C THR A 157 -4.15 -0.28 0.42
N GLU A 158 -3.12 -0.74 1.11
CA GLU A 158 -3.22 -1.37 2.42
C GLU A 158 -2.59 -0.49 3.51
N TRP A 159 -3.07 -0.67 4.73
CA TRP A 159 -2.52 -0.03 5.91
C TRP A 159 -1.51 -0.97 6.58
N ILE A 160 -0.23 -0.65 6.44
CA ILE A 160 0.86 -1.52 6.88
C ILE A 160 1.58 -0.90 8.08
N SER A 161 1.49 -1.58 9.23
CA SER A 161 2.20 -1.16 10.46
C SER A 161 3.47 -2.02 10.65
N LYS A 162 4.58 -1.65 9.99
CA LYS A 162 5.85 -2.42 10.09
C LYS A 162 6.68 -2.17 11.36
N GLY A 163 6.19 -1.39 12.32
CA GLY A 163 6.85 -1.19 13.62
C GLY A 163 8.24 -0.53 13.54
N LYS A 164 8.55 0.14 12.41
CA LYS A 164 9.77 0.93 12.23
C LYS A 164 9.75 2.11 13.20
N ILE A 165 10.91 2.48 13.75
CA ILE A 165 11.04 3.63 14.64
C ILE A 165 10.72 4.91 13.84
N GLY A 166 9.69 5.65 14.25
CA GLY A 166 9.35 6.96 13.67
C GLY A 166 8.28 6.94 12.56
N VAL A 167 8.03 5.81 11.91
CA VAL A 167 6.93 5.65 10.93
C VAL A 167 5.92 4.65 11.49
N PRO A 168 4.84 5.11 12.13
CA PRO A 168 3.89 4.20 12.76
C PRO A 168 3.10 3.39 11.73
N VAL A 169 2.92 3.91 10.51
CA VAL A 169 2.04 3.36 9.46
C VAL A 169 2.55 3.81 8.08
N GLU A 170 2.59 2.86 7.14
CA GLU A 170 2.85 3.09 5.70
C GLU A 170 1.56 2.72 4.92
N LEU A 171 1.16 3.53 3.93
CA LEU A 171 -0.01 3.29 3.08
C LEU A 171 0.46 2.81 1.70
N GLY A 172 0.27 1.53 1.39
CA GLY A 172 0.83 0.96 0.18
C GLY A 172 0.66 -0.54 0.09
N LEU A 173 1.53 -1.18 -0.68
CA LEU A 173 1.59 -2.64 -0.77
C LEU A 173 2.98 -3.14 -0.39
N ASN A 174 3.02 -4.33 0.22
CA ASN A 174 4.29 -5.01 0.40
C ASN A 174 4.81 -5.51 -0.95
N VAL A 175 6.10 -5.31 -1.18
CA VAL A 175 6.82 -5.88 -2.32
C VAL A 175 7.93 -6.76 -1.76
N CYS A 176 7.87 -8.05 -2.07
CA CYS A 176 8.93 -8.98 -1.73
C CYS A 176 9.90 -9.11 -2.91
N ILE A 177 11.19 -9.06 -2.63
CA ILE A 177 12.25 -9.25 -3.63
C ILE A 177 13.16 -10.40 -3.24
N ILE A 178 13.76 -11.07 -4.22
CA ILE A 178 14.80 -12.07 -4.04
C ILE A 178 16.08 -11.58 -4.72
N GLN A 179 17.12 -11.33 -3.94
CA GLN A 179 18.40 -10.82 -4.41
C GLN A 179 19.52 -11.87 -4.29
N ASP A 180 20.33 -12.03 -5.33
CA ASP A 180 21.42 -13.00 -5.39
C ASP A 180 22.71 -12.52 -4.68
N GLN A 181 23.79 -13.33 -4.73
CA GLN A 181 25.09 -12.97 -4.14
C GLN A 181 25.76 -11.74 -4.78
N TYR A 182 25.46 -11.44 -6.04
CA TYR A 182 26.05 -10.34 -6.80
C TYR A 182 25.23 -9.04 -6.72
N GLN A 183 24.15 -9.06 -5.93
CA GLN A 183 23.21 -7.96 -5.71
C GLN A 183 22.30 -7.70 -6.92
N PHE A 184 22.03 -8.72 -7.74
CA PHE A 184 20.95 -8.67 -8.73
C PHE A 184 19.66 -9.18 -8.11
N ILE A 185 18.56 -8.52 -8.43
CA ILE A 185 17.22 -8.98 -8.08
C ILE A 185 16.81 -10.03 -9.11
N LEU A 186 16.59 -11.25 -8.65
CA LEU A 186 16.19 -12.41 -9.45
C LEU A 186 14.68 -12.48 -9.64
N HIS A 187 13.93 -12.07 -8.62
CA HIS A 187 12.47 -12.11 -8.64
C HIS A 187 11.90 -11.05 -7.71
N HIS A 188 10.69 -10.60 -8.02
CA HIS A 188 9.90 -9.69 -7.21
C HIS A 188 8.43 -10.09 -7.24
N HIS A 189 7.69 -9.75 -6.19
CA HIS A 189 6.26 -10.00 -6.08
C HIS A 189 5.59 -8.85 -5.34
N VAL A 190 4.53 -8.29 -5.94
CA VAL A 190 3.64 -7.32 -5.29
C VAL A 190 2.58 -8.10 -4.52
N MET A 191 2.49 -7.88 -3.22
CA MET A 191 1.70 -8.68 -2.28
C MET A 191 0.38 -7.95 -1.99
N GLU A 192 -0.72 -8.45 -2.54
CA GLU A 192 -2.08 -7.97 -2.26
C GLU A 192 -2.74 -8.87 -1.21
N LYS A 193 -2.95 -8.36 0.00
CA LYS A 193 -3.55 -9.04 1.15
C LYS A 193 -2.79 -10.32 1.54
N VAL A 194 -1.49 -10.32 1.29
CA VAL A 194 -0.58 -11.43 1.59
C VAL A 194 0.49 -10.94 2.54
N THR A 195 0.79 -11.75 3.55
CA THR A 195 1.83 -11.50 4.55
C THR A 195 3.18 -12.11 4.13
N ASP A 196 4.26 -11.66 4.78
CA ASP A 196 5.61 -12.21 4.56
C ASP A 196 5.66 -13.73 4.78
N SER A 197 4.94 -14.23 5.79
CA SER A 197 4.84 -15.67 6.04
C SER A 197 4.09 -16.43 4.94
N GLU A 198 3.16 -15.82 4.23
CA GLU A 198 2.39 -16.54 3.19
C GLU A 198 3.13 -16.58 1.86
N ILE A 199 3.91 -15.54 1.53
CA ILE A 199 4.61 -15.44 0.24
C ILE A 199 5.90 -16.28 0.16
N ALA A 200 6.51 -16.63 1.31
CA ALA A 200 7.86 -17.16 1.38
C ALA A 200 8.11 -18.39 0.48
N VAL A 201 7.16 -19.34 0.46
CA VAL A 201 7.31 -20.60 -0.29
C VAL A 201 7.06 -20.38 -1.78
N SER A 202 6.02 -19.63 -2.15
CA SER A 202 5.66 -19.39 -3.55
C SER A 202 6.73 -18.60 -4.28
N ILE A 203 7.25 -17.51 -3.68
CA ILE A 203 8.29 -16.70 -4.32
C ILE A 203 9.59 -17.49 -4.52
N VAL A 204 9.96 -18.38 -3.59
CA VAL A 204 11.15 -19.25 -3.74
C VAL A 204 10.92 -20.29 -4.83
N LYS A 205 9.73 -20.90 -4.89
CA LYS A 205 9.38 -21.87 -5.93
C LYS A 205 9.46 -21.25 -7.31
N GLU A 206 8.90 -20.06 -7.50
CA GLU A 206 8.98 -19.29 -8.76
C GLU A 206 10.39 -18.83 -9.08
N THR A 207 11.16 -18.40 -8.07
CA THR A 207 12.57 -18.03 -8.29
C THR A 207 13.37 -19.24 -8.75
N LYS A 208 13.16 -20.42 -8.14
CA LYS A 208 13.86 -21.65 -8.49
C LYS A 208 13.48 -22.17 -9.87
N SER A 209 12.24 -21.99 -10.31
CA SER A 209 11.84 -22.39 -11.67
C SER A 209 12.57 -21.58 -12.75
N ARG A 210 12.85 -20.29 -12.49
CA ARG A 210 13.63 -19.42 -13.38
C ARG A 210 15.14 -19.60 -13.23
N PHE A 211 15.59 -19.87 -11.99
CA PHE A 211 17.00 -20.02 -11.62
C PHE A 211 17.21 -21.36 -10.91
N THR A 212 17.36 -22.43 -11.70
CA THR A 212 17.46 -23.82 -11.22
C THR A 212 18.66 -24.07 -10.30
N ASN A 213 19.69 -23.22 -10.40
CA ASN A 213 20.87 -23.22 -9.54
C ASN A 213 20.68 -22.53 -8.18
N LEU A 214 19.46 -22.09 -7.83
CA LEU A 214 19.16 -21.55 -6.51
C LEU A 214 19.29 -22.64 -5.43
N ARG A 215 20.43 -22.65 -4.73
CA ARG A 215 20.75 -23.65 -3.69
C ARG A 215 20.51 -23.20 -2.26
N ALA A 216 20.48 -21.89 -2.01
CA ALA A 216 20.39 -21.36 -0.66
C ALA A 216 19.61 -20.04 -0.63
N ILE A 217 18.72 -19.90 0.36
CA ILE A 217 17.89 -18.71 0.59
C ILE A 217 17.98 -18.27 2.06
N SER A 218 17.93 -16.96 2.29
CA SER A 218 17.91 -16.35 3.62
C SER A 218 16.77 -15.34 3.72
N PHE A 219 15.94 -15.44 4.75
CA PHE A 219 14.79 -14.57 5.03
C PHE A 219 14.82 -14.06 6.47
N ASP A 220 14.18 -12.92 6.76
CA ASP A 220 13.97 -12.48 8.13
C ASP A 220 12.90 -13.32 8.88
N LYS A 221 12.86 -13.17 10.21
CA LYS A 221 11.89 -13.84 11.10
C LYS A 221 10.43 -13.58 10.74
N GLY A 222 10.14 -12.49 10.02
CA GLY A 222 8.79 -12.17 9.53
C GLY A 222 8.21 -13.25 8.62
N PHE A 223 9.07 -13.90 7.83
CA PHE A 223 8.71 -14.97 6.89
C PHE A 223 8.53 -16.35 7.56
N HIS A 224 8.65 -16.44 8.88
CA HIS A 224 8.62 -17.73 9.56
C HIS A 224 7.21 -18.22 9.88
N SER A 225 6.89 -19.42 9.38
CA SER A 225 5.86 -20.32 9.90
C SER A 225 6.45 -21.75 10.00
N PRO A 226 5.89 -22.65 10.84
CA PRO A 226 6.32 -24.05 10.89
C PRO A 226 6.27 -24.73 9.51
N ASP A 227 5.25 -24.42 8.71
CA ASP A 227 5.08 -24.97 7.37
C ASP A 227 6.15 -24.44 6.41
N ASN A 228 6.46 -23.14 6.45
CA ASN A 228 7.55 -22.57 5.66
C ASN A 228 8.89 -23.21 6.02
N GLN A 229 9.11 -23.47 7.32
CA GLN A 229 10.35 -24.06 7.80
C GLN A 229 10.59 -25.47 7.24
N LYS A 230 9.52 -26.21 6.94
CA LYS A 230 9.53 -27.53 6.29
C LYS A 230 9.59 -27.39 4.76
N ALA A 231 8.64 -26.69 4.16
CA ALA A 231 8.48 -26.57 2.71
C ALA A 231 9.72 -25.96 2.02
N LEU A 232 10.34 -24.94 2.62
CA LEU A 232 11.54 -24.33 2.04
C LEU A 232 12.74 -25.28 1.98
N LYS A 233 12.84 -26.25 2.90
CA LYS A 233 13.93 -27.25 2.89
C LYS A 233 13.77 -28.28 1.77
N GLU A 234 12.53 -28.53 1.34
CA GLU A 234 12.24 -29.36 0.18
C GLU A 234 12.59 -28.61 -1.12
N LEU A 235 12.50 -27.27 -1.10
CA LEU A 235 12.79 -26.43 -2.25
C LEU A 235 14.29 -26.11 -2.42
N VAL A 236 15.06 -25.85 -1.37
CA VAL A 236 16.48 -25.49 -1.50
C VAL A 236 17.34 -26.19 -0.45
N ALA A 237 18.59 -26.47 -0.81
CA ALA A 237 19.51 -27.23 0.05
C ALA A 237 19.80 -26.55 1.39
N VAL A 238 19.88 -25.22 1.41
CA VAL A 238 20.16 -24.44 2.63
C VAL A 238 19.15 -23.33 2.84
N VAL A 239 18.45 -23.37 3.97
CA VAL A 239 17.45 -22.35 4.37
C VAL A 239 17.91 -21.66 5.64
N VAL A 240 18.09 -20.34 5.56
CA VAL A 240 18.40 -19.48 6.70
C VAL A 240 17.14 -18.69 7.06
N LEU A 241 16.30 -19.29 7.89
CA LEU A 241 15.05 -18.71 8.39
C LEU A 241 15.04 -18.83 9.92
N PRO A 242 15.23 -17.72 10.65
CA PRO A 242 15.14 -17.72 12.11
C PRO A 242 13.71 -17.99 12.58
N LYS A 243 13.57 -18.66 13.72
CA LYS A 243 12.25 -18.90 14.32
C LYS A 243 11.65 -17.62 14.91
N LYS A 244 10.38 -17.39 14.61
CA LYS A 244 9.56 -16.35 15.26
C LYS A 244 9.08 -16.87 16.63
N GLY A 245 9.28 -16.08 17.69
CA GLY A 245 8.87 -16.43 19.06
C GLY A 245 9.85 -17.35 19.81
N ASN A 246 9.32 -18.17 20.71
CA ASN A 246 10.12 -18.99 21.63
C ASN A 246 10.87 -20.12 20.91
N ARG A 247 12.18 -20.21 21.20
CA ARG A 247 13.11 -21.15 20.54
C ARG A 247 13.34 -22.37 21.42
N SER A 248 13.14 -23.56 20.84
CA SER A 248 13.52 -24.82 21.46
C SER A 248 15.05 -24.98 21.48
N ALA A 249 15.56 -26.00 22.20
CA ALA A 249 16.99 -26.31 22.19
C ALA A 249 17.50 -26.65 20.78
N SER A 250 16.71 -27.36 19.97
CA SER A 250 17.06 -27.69 18.58
C SER A 250 17.05 -26.45 17.68
N ASP A 251 16.10 -25.52 17.88
CA ASP A 251 16.09 -24.24 17.17
C ASP A 251 17.34 -23.42 17.48
N LYS A 252 17.73 -23.35 18.76
CA LYS A 252 18.95 -22.67 19.18
C LYS A 252 20.18 -23.30 18.54
N ALA A 253 20.32 -24.63 18.58
CA ALA A 253 21.45 -25.34 17.97
C ALA A 253 21.54 -25.09 16.44
N ARG A 254 20.40 -25.10 15.75
CA ARG A 254 20.33 -24.80 14.31
C ARG A 254 20.75 -23.36 14.00
N GLU A 255 20.21 -22.38 14.73
CA GLU A 255 20.52 -20.96 14.50
C GLU A 255 21.94 -20.59 14.94
N THR A 256 22.53 -21.33 15.87
CA THR A 256 23.92 -21.10 16.31
C THR A 256 24.96 -21.80 15.45
N ALA A 257 24.55 -22.71 14.56
CA ALA A 257 25.43 -23.43 13.66
C ALA A 257 26.32 -22.46 12.85
N PRO A 258 27.61 -22.78 12.63
CA PRO A 258 28.55 -21.88 11.96
C PRO A 258 28.09 -21.45 10.57
N GLU A 259 27.51 -22.38 9.80
CA GLU A 259 26.99 -22.09 8.46
C GLU A 259 25.79 -21.14 8.52
N PHE A 260 24.85 -21.35 9.44
CA PHE A 260 23.69 -20.49 9.62
C PHE A 260 24.12 -19.07 9.95
N LYS A 261 25.01 -18.88 10.94
CA LYS A 261 25.55 -17.57 11.31
C LYS A 261 26.26 -16.88 10.14
N ARG A 262 27.11 -17.61 9.41
CA ARG A 262 27.86 -17.09 8.26
C ARG A 262 26.93 -16.55 7.17
N LEU A 263 25.88 -17.31 6.83
CA LEU A 263 24.92 -16.94 5.81
C LEU A 263 23.96 -15.84 6.29
N ARG A 264 23.56 -15.87 7.56
CA ARG A 264 22.72 -14.83 8.18
C ARG A 264 23.40 -13.47 8.21
N LYS A 265 24.70 -13.41 8.51
CA LYS A 265 25.49 -12.15 8.45
C LYS A 265 25.45 -11.46 7.09
N LYS A 266 25.22 -12.22 6.01
CA LYS A 266 25.12 -11.68 4.65
C LYS A 266 23.71 -11.20 4.30
N HIS A 267 22.71 -11.42 5.17
CA HIS A 267 21.32 -11.08 4.90
C HIS A 267 21.13 -9.57 4.73
N SER A 268 21.74 -8.74 5.57
CA SER A 268 21.65 -7.26 5.54
C SER A 268 22.03 -6.61 4.19
N ALA A 269 22.69 -7.35 3.29
CA ALA A 269 22.91 -6.87 1.93
C ALA A 269 21.61 -6.63 1.14
N VAL A 270 20.52 -7.35 1.47
CA VAL A 270 19.20 -7.14 0.83
C VAL A 270 18.61 -5.79 1.25
N GLU A 271 18.80 -5.37 2.51
CA GLU A 271 18.37 -4.06 3.01
C GLU A 271 19.04 -2.92 2.23
N SER A 272 20.33 -3.06 1.91
CA SER A 272 21.03 -2.11 1.03
C SER A 272 20.44 -2.08 -0.39
N GLY A 273 19.94 -3.21 -0.88
CA GLY A 273 19.23 -3.29 -2.17
C GLY A 273 17.88 -2.59 -2.15
N ILE A 274 17.11 -2.83 -1.09
CA ILE A 274 15.82 -2.15 -0.84
C ILE A 274 16.02 -0.64 -0.73
N HIS A 275 16.99 -0.19 0.07
CA HIS A 275 17.28 1.23 0.20
C HIS A 275 17.65 1.88 -1.15
N ALA A 276 18.41 1.19 -1.98
CA ALA A 276 18.73 1.67 -3.32
C ALA A 276 17.52 1.66 -4.27
N LEU A 277 16.56 0.73 -4.13
CA LEU A 277 15.29 0.79 -4.85
C LEU A 277 14.48 2.03 -4.45
N GLU A 278 14.34 2.28 -3.14
CA GLU A 278 13.64 3.45 -2.59
C GLU A 278 14.25 4.75 -3.10
N VAL A 279 15.58 4.93 -2.96
CA VAL A 279 16.29 6.13 -3.42
C VAL A 279 16.20 6.33 -4.94
N HIS A 280 16.02 5.25 -5.71
CA HIS A 280 15.79 5.32 -7.15
C HIS A 280 14.32 5.47 -7.55
N GLY A 281 13.44 5.81 -6.61
CA GLY A 281 12.04 6.16 -6.85
C GLY A 281 11.04 5.03 -6.64
N LEU A 282 11.43 3.92 -6.00
CA LEU A 282 10.49 2.86 -5.58
C LEU A 282 10.06 3.01 -4.11
N ASP A 283 10.12 4.21 -3.56
CA ASP A 283 9.55 4.58 -2.27
C ASP A 283 8.04 4.85 -2.39
N ILE A 284 7.61 5.51 -3.46
CA ILE A 284 6.20 5.80 -3.78
C ILE A 284 5.88 5.47 -5.24
N CYS A 285 4.72 4.85 -5.47
CA CYS A 285 4.22 4.55 -6.81
C CYS A 285 3.30 5.68 -7.29
N PRO A 286 3.67 6.43 -8.34
CA PRO A 286 2.83 7.47 -8.92
C PRO A 286 1.76 6.93 -9.88
N ASP A 287 1.94 5.70 -10.37
CA ASP A 287 1.02 5.06 -11.31
C ASP A 287 -0.29 4.69 -10.62
N HIS A 288 -1.40 4.86 -11.35
CA HIS A 288 -2.75 4.52 -10.88
C HIS A 288 -3.12 3.06 -11.16
N GLY A 289 -3.88 2.47 -10.24
CA GLY A 289 -4.43 1.12 -10.35
C GLY A 289 -3.39 0.01 -10.12
N ILE A 290 -3.87 -1.19 -9.79
CA ILE A 290 -3.00 -2.32 -9.41
C ILE A 290 -2.06 -2.75 -10.54
N ASP A 291 -2.53 -2.71 -11.80
CA ASP A 291 -1.71 -3.07 -12.95
C ASP A 291 -0.60 -2.03 -13.18
N GLY A 292 -0.92 -0.75 -13.01
CA GLY A 292 0.05 0.34 -13.01
C GLY A 292 1.10 0.15 -11.93
N PHE A 293 0.67 -0.15 -10.71
CA PHE A 293 1.54 -0.42 -9.57
C PHE A 293 2.51 -1.59 -9.84
N LYS A 294 1.98 -2.74 -10.28
CA LYS A 294 2.80 -3.92 -10.61
C LYS A 294 3.79 -3.64 -11.73
N ARG A 295 3.39 -2.89 -12.74
CA ARG A 295 4.26 -2.47 -13.84
C ARG A 295 5.36 -1.54 -13.35
N TYR A 296 5.02 -0.54 -12.53
CA TYR A 296 5.98 0.40 -11.95
C TYR A 296 7.06 -0.33 -11.15
N VAL A 297 6.66 -1.20 -10.22
CA VAL A 297 7.58 -2.05 -9.44
C VAL A 297 8.49 -2.86 -10.36
N SER A 298 7.94 -3.49 -11.40
CA SER A 298 8.71 -4.31 -12.34
C SER A 298 9.77 -3.52 -13.11
N LEU A 299 9.42 -2.30 -13.56
CA LEU A 299 10.36 -1.41 -14.25
C LEU A 299 11.46 -0.91 -13.32
N SER A 300 11.13 -0.59 -12.06
CA SER A 300 12.12 -0.18 -11.06
C SER A 300 13.11 -1.28 -10.72
N VAL A 301 12.66 -2.55 -10.63
CA VAL A 301 13.54 -3.72 -10.46
C VAL A 301 14.48 -3.90 -11.65
N LEU A 302 13.97 -3.72 -12.88
CA LEU A 302 14.81 -3.76 -14.09
C LEU A 302 15.86 -2.66 -14.08
N ALA A 303 15.46 -1.41 -13.80
CA ALA A 303 16.36 -0.26 -13.72
C ALA A 303 17.46 -0.47 -12.67
N TYR A 304 17.10 -0.99 -11.49
CA TYR A 304 18.05 -1.37 -10.44
C TYR A 304 19.10 -2.36 -10.94
N ASN A 305 18.68 -3.42 -11.63
CA ASN A 305 19.59 -4.43 -12.16
C ASN A 305 20.54 -3.86 -13.24
N ILE A 306 20.04 -2.97 -14.11
CA ILE A 306 20.87 -2.26 -15.10
C ILE A 306 21.91 -1.37 -14.41
N HIS A 307 21.49 -0.59 -13.42
CA HIS A 307 22.40 0.26 -12.64
C HIS A 307 23.48 -0.57 -11.93
N ARG A 308 23.09 -1.73 -11.38
CA ARG A 308 24.02 -2.67 -10.76
C ARG A 308 25.06 -3.19 -11.75
N LEU A 309 24.63 -3.57 -12.96
CA LEU A 309 25.54 -4.01 -14.02
C LEU A 309 26.55 -2.91 -14.37
N GLY A 310 26.10 -1.67 -14.56
CA GLY A 310 26.97 -0.52 -14.80
C GLY A 310 28.02 -0.32 -13.71
N ALA A 311 27.60 -0.38 -12.44
CA ALA A 311 28.51 -0.25 -11.30
C ALA A 311 29.60 -1.36 -11.27
N LEU A 312 29.25 -2.59 -11.68
CA LEU A 312 30.21 -3.68 -11.77
C LEU A 312 31.25 -3.45 -12.89
N LEU A 313 30.81 -2.97 -14.06
CA LEU A 313 31.69 -2.63 -15.18
C LEU A 313 32.67 -1.51 -14.80
N GLN A 314 32.18 -0.41 -14.22
CA GLN A 314 33.03 0.68 -13.74
C GLN A 314 34.08 0.20 -12.73
N LYS A 315 33.69 -0.67 -11.80
CA LYS A 315 34.62 -1.26 -10.81
C LYS A 315 35.67 -2.14 -11.47
N GLN A 316 35.31 -2.87 -12.52
CA GLN A 316 36.25 -3.69 -13.29
C GLN A 316 37.26 -2.83 -14.04
N ASP A 317 36.81 -1.75 -14.68
CA ASP A 317 37.69 -0.83 -15.42
C ASP A 317 38.62 -0.07 -14.48
N MET A 318 38.13 0.37 -13.32
CA MET A 318 38.97 0.99 -12.29
C MET A 318 40.05 0.03 -11.78
N ARG A 319 39.75 -1.27 -11.64
CA ARG A 319 40.74 -2.29 -11.27
C ARG A 319 41.79 -2.48 -12.37
N ARG A 320 41.39 -2.51 -13.64
CA ARG A 320 42.31 -2.60 -14.79
C ARG A 320 43.22 -1.37 -14.85
N TYR A 321 42.65 -0.18 -14.68
CA TYR A 321 43.40 1.07 -14.64
C TYR A 321 44.45 1.08 -13.52
N ARG A 322 44.07 0.73 -12.28
CA ARG A 322 45.00 0.64 -11.14
C ARG A 322 46.12 -0.39 -11.36
N ARG A 323 45.84 -1.50 -12.04
CA ARG A 323 46.86 -2.50 -12.39
C ARG A 323 47.88 -1.94 -13.38
N ARG A 324 47.43 -1.22 -14.41
CA ARG A 324 48.31 -0.57 -15.39
C ARG A 324 49.22 0.47 -14.71
N LEU A 325 48.67 1.30 -13.83
CA LEU A 325 49.47 2.27 -13.08
C LEU A 325 50.55 1.60 -12.21
N ARG A 326 50.25 0.46 -11.58
CA ARG A 326 51.23 -0.31 -10.79
C ARG A 326 52.30 -1.02 -11.62
N GLN A 327 52.03 -1.29 -12.90
CA GLN A 327 52.99 -1.91 -13.81
C GLN A 327 53.88 -0.88 -14.51
N ALA A 328 53.43 0.38 -14.57
CA ALA A 328 54.17 1.50 -15.15
C ALA A 328 55.04 2.26 -14.12
N ALA A 329 54.92 1.93 -12.83
CA ALA A 329 55.70 2.46 -11.73
C ALA A 329 56.74 1.42 -11.27
#